data_AF-A0A392RDY1-F1
#
_entry.id   AF-A0A392RDY1-F1
#
_cell.length_a   1.000
_cell.length_b   1.000
_cell.length_c   1.000
_cell.angle_alpha   90.00
_cell.angle_beta   90.00
_cell.angle_gamma   90.00
#
_symmetry.space_group_name_H-M   'P 1'
#
loop_
_entity.id
_entity.type
_entity.pdbx_description
1 polymer ?
#
loop_
_entity_poly.entity_id
_entity_poly.type
_entity_poly.pdbx_seq_one_letter_code
_entity_poly.pdbx_strand_id
1 'polypeptide(L)'
;AIARECGILTDDGIAIEGPDFREKTQEEMFELIPKIQVMARSSPLDKHTLVKQLRTTFGEVVAVTGDGTNDAPALHEADIGLAMGIAGTEV
;
A
#
# COMPACT_ATOMS: atom_id res chain seq x y z
N ALA A 1 11.34 10.94 -6.15
CA ALA A 1 11.66 12.29 -5.64
C ALA A 1 11.01 12.49 -4.27
N ILE A 2 9.70 12.74 -4.19
CA ILE A 2 8.95 13.01 -2.94
C ILE A 2 9.23 12.01 -1.82
N ALA A 3 9.11 10.70 -2.08
CA ALA A 3 9.29 9.69 -1.01
C ALA A 3 10.68 9.71 -0.34
N ARG A 4 11.75 10.10 -1.06
CA ARG A 4 13.08 10.26 -0.47
C ARG A 4 13.20 11.55 0.34
N GLU A 5 12.66 12.64 -0.19
CA GLU A 5 12.64 13.94 0.50
C GLU A 5 11.84 13.88 1.82
N CYS A 6 10.77 13.08 1.86
CA CYS A 6 9.98 12.83 3.06
C CYS A 6 10.57 11.75 3.99
N GLY A 7 11.69 11.12 3.63
CA GLY A 7 12.32 10.06 4.42
C GLY A 7 11.56 8.72 4.46
N ILE A 8 10.63 8.50 3.52
CA ILE A 8 9.86 7.24 3.40
C ILE A 8 10.69 6.17 2.67
N LEU A 9 11.31 6.54 1.54
CA LEU A 9 12.18 5.64 0.77
C LEU A 9 13.62 5.75 1.26
N THR A 10 14.07 4.71 1.95
CA THR A 10 15.42 4.52 2.49
C THR A 10 16.31 3.72 1.53
N ASP A 11 17.61 3.63 1.82
CA ASP A 11 18.56 2.91 0.97
C ASP A 11 18.30 1.39 0.90
N ASP A 12 17.72 0.82 1.96
CA ASP A 12 17.35 -0.60 2.04
C ASP A 12 15.93 -0.90 1.52
N GLY A 13 15.18 0.14 1.15
CA GLY A 13 13.79 0.04 0.71
C GLY A 13 13.61 -0.13 -0.79
N ILE A 14 12.49 -0.73 -1.17
CA ILE A 14 12.11 -0.96 -2.56
C ILE A 14 10.99 -0.01 -2.96
N ALA A 15 11.16 0.58 -4.14
CA ALA A 15 10.09 1.23 -4.89
C ALA A 15 9.69 0.34 -6.07
N ILE A 16 8.39 0.09 -6.24
CA ILE A 16 7.84 -0.79 -7.28
C ILE A 16 6.65 -0.11 -7.98
N GLU A 17 6.43 -0.38 -9.27
CA GLU A 17 5.19 0.03 -9.93
C GLU A 17 4.08 -1.02 -9.75
N GLY A 18 2.82 -0.57 -9.69
CA GLY A 18 1.64 -1.45 -9.57
C GLY A 18 1.59 -2.57 -10.63
N PRO A 19 1.87 -2.31 -11.92
CA PRO A 19 2.00 -3.36 -12.93
C PRO A 19 3.01 -4.44 -12.58
N ASP A 20 4.22 -4.07 -12.15
CA ASP A 20 5.27 -5.03 -11.78
C ASP A 20 4.87 -5.85 -10.55
N PHE A 21 4.21 -5.21 -9.58
CA PHE A 21 3.69 -5.89 -8.38
C PHE A 21 2.67 -6.98 -8.73
N ARG A 22 1.79 -6.72 -9.70
CA ARG A 22 0.76 -7.68 -10.13
C ARG A 22 1.32 -8.92 -10.82
N GLU A 23 2.50 -8.81 -11.43
CA GLU A 23 3.15 -9.92 -12.11
C GLU A 23 3.90 -10.86 -11.15
N LYS A 24 4.02 -10.49 -9.87
CA LYS A 24 4.74 -11.28 -8.87
C LYS A 24 3.99 -12.53 -8.44
N THR A 25 4.72 -13.64 -8.31
CA THR A 25 4.19 -14.85 -7.69
C THR A 25 4.01 -14.65 -6.19
N GLN A 26 3.31 -15.58 -5.53
CA GLN A 26 3.16 -15.53 -4.08
C GLN A 26 4.51 -15.61 -3.36
N GLU A 27 5.44 -16.44 -3.83
CA GLU A 27 6.77 -16.52 -3.23
C GLU A 27 7.55 -15.20 -3.38
N GLU A 28 7.53 -14.61 -4.57
CA GLU A 28 8.17 -13.30 -4.80
C GLU A 28 7.54 -12.20 -3.94
N MET A 29 6.21 -12.18 -3.84
CA MET A 29 5.50 -11.23 -2.98
C MET A 29 5.88 -11.40 -1.50
N PHE A 30 6.07 -12.64 -1.04
CA PHE A 30 6.46 -12.91 0.35
C PHE A 30 7.82 -12.28 0.69
N GLU A 31 8.77 -12.31 -0.24
CA GLU A 31 10.09 -11.70 -0.06
C GLU A 31 10.09 -10.17 -0.26
N LEU A 32 9.24 -9.68 -1.16
CA LEU A 32 9.21 -8.27 -1.56
C LEU A 32 8.44 -7.39 -0.58
N ILE A 33 7.25 -7.81 -0.16
CA ILE A 33 6.32 -6.97 0.62
C ILE A 33 6.95 -6.30 1.84
N PRO A 34 7.75 -7.01 2.69
CA PRO A 34 8.38 -6.40 3.85
C PRO A 34 9.37 -5.28 3.53
N LYS A 35 9.86 -5.20 2.28
CA LYS A 35 10.84 -4.22 1.82
C LYS A 35 10.21 -3.10 0.99
N ILE A 36 8.95 -3.24 0.55
CA ILE A 36 8.27 -2.23 -0.24
C ILE A 36 7.99 -1.02 0.65
N GLN A 37 8.58 0.12 0.31
CA GLN A 37 8.31 1.41 0.95
C GLN A 37 7.50 2.34 0.03
N VAL A 38 7.56 2.11 -1.29
CA VAL A 38 6.83 2.91 -2.27
C VAL A 38 6.21 2.00 -3.32
N MET A 39 4.90 2.10 -3.49
CA MET A 39 4.21 1.56 -4.66
C MET A 39 3.68 2.72 -5.51
N ALA A 40 4.22 2.87 -6.72
CA ALA A 40 3.80 3.91 -7.66
C ALA A 40 2.80 3.35 -8.67
N ARG A 41 1.95 4.23 -9.23
CA ARG A 41 0.97 3.85 -10.28
C ARG A 41 0.08 2.66 -9.89
N SER A 42 -0.21 2.53 -8.60
CA SER A 42 -1.05 1.47 -8.04
C SER A 42 -2.51 1.66 -8.42
N SER A 43 -3.17 0.58 -8.81
CA SER A 43 -4.63 0.48 -8.88
C SER A 43 -5.25 0.33 -7.49
N PRO A 44 -6.58 0.56 -7.32
CA PRO A 44 -7.28 0.25 -6.07
C PRO A 44 -7.07 -1.19 -5.59
N LEU A 45 -7.01 -2.15 -6.52
CA LEU A 45 -6.79 -3.57 -6.19
C LEU A 45 -5.35 -3.84 -5.72
N ASP A 46 -4.36 -3.14 -6.27
CA ASP A 46 -2.96 -3.30 -5.83
C ASP A 46 -2.82 -2.88 -4.37
N LYS A 47 -3.43 -1.74 -4.01
CA LYS A 47 -3.48 -1.23 -2.63
C LYS A 47 -4.15 -2.22 -1.68
N HIS A 48 -5.33 -2.71 -2.06
CA HIS A 48 -6.06 -3.71 -1.27
C HIS A 48 -5.26 -5.00 -1.08
N THR A 49 -4.61 -5.48 -2.15
CA THR A 49 -3.79 -6.71 -2.10
C THR A 49 -2.61 -6.54 -1.15
N LEU A 50 -1.90 -5.41 -1.21
CA LEU A 50 -0.80 -5.12 -0.30
C LEU A 50 -1.27 -5.11 1.17
N VAL A 51 -2.35 -4.40 1.47
CA VAL A 51 -2.91 -4.30 2.83
C VAL A 51 -3.36 -5.67 3.34
N LYS A 52 -4.06 -6.43 2.51
CA LYS A 52 -4.51 -7.79 2.85
C LYS A 52 -3.32 -8.69 3.18
N GLN A 53 -2.29 -8.71 2.34
CA GLN A 53 -1.10 -9.53 2.58
C GLN A 53 -0.39 -9.16 3.87
N LEU A 54 -0.18 -7.87 4.13
CA LEU A 54 0.41 -7.38 5.39
C LEU A 54 -0.38 -7.87 6.62
N ARG A 55 -1.72 -7.77 6.58
CA ARG A 55 -2.57 -8.26 7.68
C ARG A 55 -2.59 -9.78 7.81
N THR A 56 -2.88 -10.50 6.73
CA THR A 56 -3.19 -11.94 6.81
C THR A 56 -1.96 -12.83 6.77
N THR A 57 -0.96 -12.47 5.97
CA THR A 57 0.21 -13.32 5.70
C THR A 57 1.35 -12.97 6.65
N PHE A 58 1.57 -11.67 6.91
CA PHE A 58 2.62 -11.20 7.81
C PHE A 58 2.13 -10.95 9.23
N GLY A 59 0.81 -10.93 9.46
CA GLY A 59 0.24 -10.76 10.80
C GLY A 59 0.43 -9.35 11.38
N GLU A 60 0.66 -8.36 10.51
CA GLU A 60 0.86 -6.97 10.92
C GLU A 60 -0.46 -6.29 11.25
N VAL A 61 -0.41 -5.31 12.16
CA VAL A 61 -1.53 -4.38 12.36
C VAL A 61 -1.38 -3.23 11.38
N VAL A 62 -2.34 -3.08 10.47
CA VAL A 62 -2.22 -2.15 9.34
C VAL A 62 -3.17 -0.97 9.47
N ALA A 63 -2.60 0.23 9.41
CA ALA A 63 -3.35 1.47 9.25
C ALA A 63 -3.22 2.00 7.82
N VAL A 64 -4.33 2.43 7.23
CA VAL A 64 -4.37 3.03 5.89
C VAL A 64 -4.92 4.44 5.97
N THR A 65 -4.25 5.38 5.32
CA THR A 65 -4.76 6.75 5.12
C THR A 65 -5.04 6.96 3.65
N GLY A 66 -6.16 7.62 3.33
CA GLY A 66 -6.58 7.87 1.95
C GLY A 66 -7.59 8.99 1.85
N ASP A 67 -7.74 9.55 0.65
CA ASP A 67 -8.62 10.67 0.34
C ASP A 67 -9.65 10.32 -0.74
N GLY A 68 -9.65 9.10 -1.29
CA GLY A 68 -10.45 8.79 -2.47
C GLY A 68 -11.27 7.51 -2.39
N THR A 69 -12.24 7.41 -3.30
CA THR A 69 -12.89 6.15 -3.71
C THR A 69 -11.89 5.06 -4.11
N ASN A 70 -10.71 5.45 -4.62
CA ASN A 70 -9.63 4.52 -4.96
C ASN A 70 -8.99 3.83 -3.74
N ASP A 71 -9.07 4.42 -2.57
CA ASP A 71 -8.52 3.86 -1.32
C ASP A 71 -9.56 3.08 -0.54
N ALA A 72 -10.85 3.21 -0.88
CA ALA A 72 -11.96 2.60 -0.13
C ALA A 72 -11.78 1.09 0.11
N PRO A 73 -11.36 0.27 -0.88
CA PRO A 73 -11.13 -1.16 -0.62
C PRO A 73 -9.97 -1.43 0.34
N ALA A 74 -8.93 -0.59 0.33
CA ALA A 74 -7.78 -0.72 1.21
C ALA A 74 -8.09 -0.20 2.63
N LEU A 75 -8.84 0.89 2.74
CA LEU A 75 -9.33 1.45 4.00
C LEU A 75 -10.26 0.48 4.73
N HIS A 76 -11.13 -0.23 4.00
CA HIS A 76 -12.01 -1.24 4.59
C HIS A 76 -11.25 -2.50 5.03
N GLU A 77 -10.21 -2.89 4.29
CA GLU A 77 -9.40 -4.06 4.61
C GLU A 77 -8.45 -3.81 5.79
N ALA A 78 -8.05 -2.57 6.07
CA ALA A 78 -7.14 -2.21 7.15
C ALA A 78 -7.74 -2.47 8.55
N ASP A 79 -6.88 -2.61 9.56
CA ASP A 79 -7.33 -2.62 10.96
C ASP A 79 -7.82 -1.23 11.39
N ILE A 80 -7.20 -0.17 10.85
CA ILE A 80 -7.57 1.23 11.09
C ILE A 80 -7.57 2.00 9.77
N GLY A 81 -8.72 2.57 9.41
CA GLY A 81 -8.87 3.46 8.25
C GLY A 81 -8.91 4.94 8.67
N LEU A 82 -8.11 5.78 8.02
CA LEU A 82 -8.05 7.24 8.22
C LEU A 82 -8.43 7.94 6.92
N ALA A 83 -9.66 8.45 6.85
CA ALA A 83 -10.12 9.22 5.70
C ALA A 83 -9.83 10.72 5.89
N MET A 84 -9.32 11.37 4.84
CA MET A 84 -9.03 12.81 4.84
C MET A 84 -10.32 13.62 4.68
N GLY A 85 -10.75 14.36 5.70
CA GLY A 85 -12.07 15.03 5.68
C GLY A 85 -12.23 16.27 4.79
N ILE A 86 -11.14 17.00 4.49
CA ILE A 86 -11.21 18.26 3.71
C ILE A 86 -10.90 18.02 2.23
N ALA A 87 -9.96 17.14 1.94
CA ALA A 87 -9.55 16.77 0.58
C ALA A 87 -10.20 15.47 0.10
N GLY A 88 -10.96 14.79 0.97
CA GLY A 88 -11.52 13.49 0.67
C GLY A 88 -12.80 13.55 -0.14
N THR A 89 -12.96 12.60 -1.05
CA THR A 89 -14.26 12.33 -1.70
C THR A 89 -15.14 11.53 -0.76
N GLU A 90 -16.43 11.90 -0.63
CA GLU A 90 -17.43 10.99 -0.05
C GLU A 90 -17.44 9.66 -0.81
N VAL A 91 -17.62 8.57 -0.07
CA VAL A 91 -17.58 7.19 -0.57
C VAL A 91 -18.93 6.54 -0.36
#